data_AF-A0A948Z3W9-F1
#
_entry.id   AF-A0A948Z3W9-F1
#
_cell.length_a   1.000
_cell.length_b   1.000
_cell.length_c   1.000
_cell.angle_alpha   90.00
_cell.angle_beta   90.00
_cell.angle_gamma   90.00
#
_symmetry.space_group_name_H-M   'P 1'
#
loop_
_entity.id
_entity.type
_entity.pdbx_description
1 polymer ?
#
loop_
_entity_poly.entity_id
_entity_poly.type
_entity_poly.pdbx_seq_one_letter_code
_entity_poly.pdbx_strand_id
1 'polypeptide(L)'
;MSAPEEMYQCQMVNCGYIYNPEKGDRKGKIAKGTQFRDLPDDWHCPVCGASKKAFRPLAGPGSVHAENAKKQEAPEQASGSKSEMKKYRCNICGYVYDPEVGEPAAGIAPGTSFEDLPDSYECPVCGATKDDFTAM
;
A
#
# COMPACT_ATOMS: atom_id res chain seq x y z
N MET A 1 14.89 -1.58 20.70
CA MET A 1 14.01 -1.78 19.54
C MET A 1 12.85 -0.80 19.70
N SER A 2 13.05 0.47 19.39
CA SER A 2 11.93 1.41 19.40
C SER A 2 11.04 1.21 18.19
N ALA A 3 9.74 1.27 18.44
CA ALA A 3 8.73 1.08 17.41
C ALA A 3 8.75 2.28 16.45
N PRO A 4 8.51 2.07 15.14
CA PRO A 4 8.40 3.16 14.16
C PRO A 4 7.27 4.16 14.49
N GLU A 5 6.35 3.78 15.38
CA GLU A 5 5.27 4.61 15.91
C GLU A 5 5.76 5.72 16.85
N GLU A 6 6.99 5.60 17.39
CA GLU A 6 7.56 6.59 18.31
C GLU A 6 8.39 7.67 17.59
N MET A 7 8.59 7.54 16.27
CA MET A 7 9.34 8.47 15.44
C MET A 7 8.41 9.53 14.84
N TYR A 8 8.84 10.79 14.86
CA TYR A 8 8.02 11.92 14.40
C TYR A 8 8.72 12.70 13.29
N GLN A 9 8.04 12.95 12.18
CA GLN A 9 8.58 13.72 11.07
C GLN A 9 7.99 15.13 11.01
N CYS A 10 8.86 16.12 10.83
CA CYS A 10 8.48 17.49 10.58
C CYS A 10 7.77 17.61 9.22
N GLN A 11 6.56 18.15 9.22
CA GLN A 11 5.68 18.34 8.06
C GLN A 11 6.03 19.57 7.22
N MET A 12 7.03 20.35 7.62
CA MET A 12 7.51 21.47 6.81
C MET A 12 8.04 20.94 5.47
N VAL A 13 7.49 21.47 4.38
CA VAL A 13 7.76 21.04 2.99
C VAL A 13 9.24 21.06 2.63
N ASN A 14 10.02 21.95 3.24
CA ASN A 14 11.45 22.10 3.03
C ASN A 14 12.33 21.49 4.15
N CYS A 15 11.75 20.75 5.11
CA CYS A 15 12.45 20.26 6.29
C CYS A 15 12.58 18.73 6.31
N GLY A 16 11.45 18.02 6.42
CA GLY A 16 11.42 16.56 6.52
C GLY A 16 12.19 15.94 7.70
N TYR A 17 12.65 16.73 8.68
CA TYR A 17 13.44 16.25 9.82
C TYR A 17 12.69 15.19 10.63
N ILE A 18 13.38 14.10 10.95
CA ILE A 18 12.83 12.99 11.71
C ILE A 18 13.40 12.99 13.13
N TYR A 19 12.53 13.19 14.11
CA TYR A 19 12.81 13.07 15.52
C TYR A 19 12.81 11.59 15.94
N ASN A 20 13.94 11.15 16.47
CA ASN A 20 14.13 9.79 17.00
C ASN A 20 14.29 9.86 18.52
N PRO A 21 13.35 9.30 19.30
CA PRO A 21 13.42 9.38 20.76
C PRO A 21 14.65 8.66 21.32
N GLU A 22 15.06 7.51 20.76
CA GLU A 22 16.28 6.80 21.18
C GLU A 22 17.55 7.65 21.05
N LYS A 23 17.59 8.52 20.04
CA LYS A 23 18.74 9.41 19.80
C LYS A 23 18.61 10.76 20.51
N GLY A 24 17.39 11.13 20.90
CA GLY A 24 17.06 12.46 21.37
C GLY A 24 17.45 13.53 20.35
N ASP A 25 17.67 14.74 20.84
CA ASP A 25 18.08 15.88 20.02
C ASP A 25 19.15 16.70 20.75
N ARG A 26 20.42 16.46 20.42
CA ARG A 26 21.54 17.19 21.01
C ARG A 26 21.46 18.71 20.75
N LYS A 27 20.91 19.13 19.60
CA LYS A 27 20.82 20.54 19.21
C LYS A 27 19.67 21.25 19.93
N GLY A 28 18.57 20.52 20.17
CA GLY A 28 17.45 20.92 21.01
C GLY A 28 17.62 20.63 22.50
N LYS A 29 18.82 20.19 22.94
CA LYS A 29 19.13 19.84 24.34
C LYS A 29 18.20 18.76 24.93
N ILE A 30 17.76 17.83 24.09
CA ILE A 30 16.91 16.71 24.45
C ILE A 30 17.77 15.46 24.67
N ALA A 31 17.58 14.80 25.80
CA ALA A 31 18.29 13.59 26.15
C ALA A 31 17.89 12.41 25.25
N LYS A 32 18.81 11.45 25.10
CA LYS A 32 18.53 10.16 24.47
C LYS A 32 17.48 9.42 25.30
N GLY A 33 16.46 8.88 24.64
CA GLY A 33 15.32 8.22 25.27
C GLY A 33 14.13 9.13 25.60
N THR A 34 14.21 10.44 25.34
CA THR A 34 13.06 11.34 25.54
C THR A 34 12.02 11.11 24.44
N GLN A 35 10.80 10.77 24.81
CA GLN A 35 9.70 10.58 23.86
C GLN A 35 9.24 11.92 23.29
N PHE A 36 8.71 11.92 22.06
CA PHE A 36 8.20 13.15 21.44
C PHE A 36 7.14 13.82 22.32
N ARG A 37 6.27 13.04 22.98
CA ARG A 37 5.24 13.54 23.89
C ARG A 37 5.81 14.29 25.10
N ASP A 38 6.99 13.88 25.56
CA ASP A 38 7.71 14.43 26.71
C ASP A 38 8.57 15.67 26.36
N LEU A 39 8.70 15.99 25.07
CA LEU A 39 9.39 17.21 24.64
C LEU A 39 8.71 18.47 25.19
N PRO A 40 9.49 19.49 25.64
CA PRO A 40 8.94 20.74 26.11
C PRO A 40 8.22 21.49 24.97
N ASP A 41 7.24 22.33 25.32
CA ASP A 41 6.46 23.08 24.32
C ASP A 41 7.32 24.13 23.58
N ASP A 42 8.38 24.61 24.23
CA ASP A 42 9.40 25.50 23.65
C ASP A 42 10.40 24.77 22.74
N TRP A 43 10.29 23.46 22.58
CA TRP A 43 11.15 22.74 21.65
C TRP A 43 10.74 22.99 20.20
N HIS A 44 11.73 23.37 19.40
CA HIS A 44 11.59 23.68 17.98
C HIS A 44 12.48 22.76 17.15
N CYS A 45 12.04 22.45 15.94
CA CYS A 45 12.78 21.65 14.98
C CYS A 45 14.19 22.24 14.78
N PRO A 46 15.27 21.47 14.96
CA PRO A 46 16.64 21.95 14.81
C PRO A 46 17.02 22.31 13.36
N VAL A 47 16.20 21.89 12.39
CA VAL A 47 16.43 22.09 10.96
C VAL A 47 15.71 23.35 10.46
N CYS A 48 14.41 23.48 10.74
CA CYS A 48 13.58 24.57 10.20
C CYS A 48 13.01 25.53 11.25
N GLY A 49 13.18 25.27 12.55
CA GLY A 49 12.61 26.08 13.63
C GLY A 49 11.10 25.90 13.85
N ALA A 50 10.44 25.00 13.12
CA ALA A 50 9.02 24.75 13.33
C ALA A 50 8.74 24.14 14.70
N SER A 51 7.67 24.56 15.34
CA SER A 51 7.27 24.04 16.66
C SER A 51 6.88 22.56 16.59
N LYS A 52 6.87 21.90 17.76
CA LYS A 52 6.43 20.51 17.97
C LYS A 52 5.11 20.15 17.25
N LYS A 53 4.19 21.11 17.11
CA LYS A 53 2.88 20.93 16.43
C LYS A 53 2.99 20.61 14.94
N ALA A 54 4.09 21.00 14.30
CA ALA A 54 4.33 20.72 12.89
C ALA A 54 4.92 19.32 12.65
N PHE A 55 4.91 18.44 13.64
CA PHE A 55 5.40 17.08 13.50
C PHE A 55 4.24 16.09 13.53
N ARG A 56 4.35 15.04 12.72
CA ARG A 56 3.41 13.91 12.71
C ARG A 56 4.16 12.59 12.93
N PRO A 57 3.53 11.59 13.56
CA PRO A 57 4.13 10.27 13.71
C PRO A 57 4.40 9.64 12.35
N LEU A 58 5.44 8.80 12.27
CA LEU A 58 5.81 8.09 11.05
C LEU A 58 5.01 6.81 10.83
N ALA A 59 4.48 6.17 11.88
CA ALA A 59 3.61 5.01 11.74
C ALA A 59 2.31 5.18 12.55
N GLY A 60 1.21 4.58 12.07
CA GLY A 60 -0.12 4.61 12.69
C GLY A 60 -1.18 5.41 11.89
N PRO A 61 -2.45 5.35 12.30
CA PRO A 61 -3.55 6.08 11.66
C PRO A 61 -3.33 7.60 11.79
N GLY A 62 -3.13 8.30 10.66
CA GLY A 62 -2.81 9.74 10.62
C GLY A 62 -1.32 10.08 10.47
N SER A 63 -0.47 9.08 10.22
CA SER A 63 0.96 9.26 9.93
C SER A 63 1.23 9.74 8.51
N VAL A 64 2.38 10.39 8.30
CA VAL A 64 2.88 10.76 6.97
C VAL A 64 2.93 9.59 6.00
N HIS A 65 3.28 8.39 6.47
CA HIS A 65 3.29 7.20 5.63
C HIS A 65 1.87 6.78 5.26
N ALA A 66 0.88 6.94 6.14
CA ALA A 66 -0.52 6.67 5.81
C ALA A 66 -1.08 7.69 4.79
N GLU A 67 -0.70 8.96 4.88
CA GLU A 67 -1.17 10.01 3.96
C GLU A 67 -0.44 9.97 2.60
N ASN A 68 0.83 9.57 2.56
CA ASN A 68 1.61 9.38 1.34
C ASN A 68 1.35 8.01 0.66
N ALA A 69 0.94 6.99 1.42
CA ALA A 69 0.46 5.71 0.88
C ALA A 69 -0.82 5.86 0.04
N LYS A 70 -1.60 6.94 0.24
CA LYS A 70 -2.82 7.21 -0.55
C LYS A 70 -2.55 7.82 -1.93
N LYS A 71 -1.29 8.10 -2.31
CA LYS A 71 -0.95 8.63 -3.65
C LYS A 71 0.02 7.76 -4.45
N GLN A 72 0.38 6.59 -3.93
CA GLN A 72 1.10 5.55 -4.65
C GLN A 72 0.19 4.32 -4.76
N GLU A 73 -0.91 4.47 -5.48
CA GLU A 73 -1.66 3.35 -6.04
C GLU A 73 -1.00 2.97 -7.38
N ALA A 74 -0.21 1.89 -7.35
CA ALA A 74 -0.23 0.80 -8.32
C ALA A 74 0.26 -0.47 -7.60
N PRO A 75 -0.35 -1.63 -7.87
CA PRO A 75 -0.69 -2.64 -6.86
C PRO A 75 0.39 -3.72 -6.71
N GLU A 76 0.04 -4.78 -5.95
CA GLU A 76 0.74 -6.06 -5.80
C GLU A 76 1.97 -6.00 -4.85
N GLN A 77 2.06 -6.75 -3.74
CA GLN A 77 1.56 -8.09 -3.48
C GLN A 77 1.25 -8.30 -2.00
N ALA A 78 0.04 -8.84 -1.78
CA ALA A 78 -0.39 -9.41 -0.53
C ALA A 78 0.25 -10.79 -0.34
N SER A 79 1.05 -10.92 0.72
CA SER A 79 1.25 -12.22 1.36
C SER A 79 -0.08 -12.59 2.03
N GLY A 80 -0.76 -13.58 1.46
CA GLY A 80 -2.02 -14.10 1.96
C GLY A 80 -2.32 -15.44 1.31
N SER A 81 -1.81 -16.52 1.89
CA SER A 81 -2.19 -17.88 1.51
C SER A 81 -3.69 -18.10 1.74
N LYS A 82 -4.50 -17.93 0.69
CA LYS A 82 -5.77 -18.64 0.52
C LYS A 82 -6.22 -18.62 -0.96
N SER A 83 -5.78 -19.62 -1.71
CA SER A 83 -6.32 -20.02 -3.02
C SER A 83 -6.40 -18.90 -4.08
N GLU A 84 -5.25 -18.51 -4.62
CA GLU A 84 -5.12 -17.59 -5.74
C GLU A 84 -5.75 -18.19 -7.01
N MET A 85 -6.96 -17.73 -7.37
CA MET A 85 -7.55 -18.09 -8.65
C MET A 85 -6.87 -17.27 -9.75
N LYS A 86 -6.07 -17.94 -10.59
CA LYS A 86 -5.31 -17.30 -11.68
C LYS A 86 -6.25 -16.65 -12.69
N LYS A 87 -5.95 -15.41 -13.08
CA LYS A 87 -6.69 -14.69 -14.14
C LYS A 87 -6.14 -15.11 -15.49
N TYR A 88 -6.96 -15.06 -16.53
CA TYR A 88 -6.57 -15.51 -17.86
C TYR A 88 -6.82 -14.43 -18.88
N ARG A 89 -5.83 -14.10 -19.71
CA ARG A 89 -5.94 -13.08 -20.74
C ARG A 89 -5.97 -13.69 -22.13
N CYS A 90 -7.01 -13.37 -22.89
CA CYS A 90 -7.11 -13.70 -24.31
C CYS A 90 -5.98 -12.99 -25.08
N ASN A 91 -5.13 -13.74 -25.76
CA ASN A 91 -4.03 -13.22 -26.57
C ASN A 91 -4.52 -12.53 -27.86
N ILE A 92 -5.76 -12.82 -28.30
CA ILE A 92 -6.33 -12.27 -29.53
C ILE A 92 -6.86 -10.85 -29.35
N CYS A 93 -7.69 -10.62 -28.34
CA CYS A 93 -8.34 -9.32 -28.10
C CYS A 93 -7.88 -8.63 -26.80
N GLY A 94 -7.15 -9.32 -25.94
CA GLY A 94 -6.69 -8.80 -24.66
C GLY A 94 -7.71 -8.87 -23.52
N TYR A 95 -8.88 -9.48 -23.73
CA TYR A 95 -9.89 -9.70 -22.69
C TYR A 95 -9.32 -10.49 -21.51
N VAL A 96 -9.65 -10.09 -20.28
CA VAL A 96 -9.19 -10.75 -19.05
C VAL A 96 -10.38 -11.45 -18.39
N TYR A 97 -10.34 -12.78 -18.37
CA TYR A 97 -11.23 -13.61 -17.58
C TYR A 97 -10.80 -13.56 -16.12
N ASP A 98 -11.69 -13.06 -15.28
CA ASP A 98 -11.52 -12.98 -13.84
C ASP A 98 -12.40 -14.04 -13.16
N PRO A 99 -11.81 -15.09 -12.57
CA PRO A 99 -12.58 -16.17 -11.96
C PRO A 99 -13.35 -15.73 -10.73
N GLU A 100 -12.99 -14.63 -10.07
CA GLU A 100 -13.74 -14.12 -8.91
C GLU A 100 -15.04 -13.44 -9.36
N VAL A 101 -15.02 -12.79 -10.54
CA VAL A 101 -16.19 -12.17 -11.15
C VAL A 101 -16.99 -13.17 -12.01
N GLY A 102 -16.31 -14.18 -12.55
CA GLY A 102 -16.87 -15.10 -13.54
C GLY A 102 -17.18 -14.39 -14.84
N GLU A 103 -18.11 -14.95 -15.62
CA GLU A 103 -18.55 -14.36 -16.87
C GLU A 103 -20.05 -14.52 -17.07
N PRO A 104 -20.88 -13.63 -16.47
CA PRO A 104 -22.33 -13.75 -16.53
C PRO A 104 -22.88 -13.63 -17.96
N ALA A 105 -22.15 -12.98 -18.87
CA ALA A 105 -22.52 -12.88 -20.28
C ALA A 105 -22.48 -14.23 -21.01
N ALA A 106 -21.57 -15.13 -20.60
CA ALA A 106 -21.48 -16.50 -21.09
C ALA A 106 -22.16 -17.51 -20.15
N GLY A 107 -22.85 -17.04 -19.10
CA GLY A 107 -23.52 -17.89 -18.11
C GLY A 107 -22.57 -18.55 -17.10
N ILE A 108 -21.36 -18.03 -16.94
CA ILE A 108 -20.37 -18.52 -15.99
C ILE A 108 -20.50 -17.76 -14.67
N ALA A 109 -20.63 -18.50 -13.58
CA ALA A 109 -20.79 -17.91 -12.25
C ALA A 109 -19.46 -17.31 -11.73
N PRO A 110 -19.53 -16.28 -10.87
CA PRO A 110 -18.38 -15.85 -10.08
C PRO A 110 -17.88 -17.01 -9.21
N GLY A 111 -16.56 -17.14 -9.11
CA GLY A 111 -15.86 -18.21 -8.43
C GLY A 111 -15.52 -19.42 -9.31
N THR A 112 -15.80 -19.39 -10.61
CA THR A 112 -15.43 -20.46 -11.54
C THR A 112 -14.01 -20.25 -12.07
N SER A 113 -13.11 -21.19 -11.79
CA SER A 113 -11.75 -21.17 -12.35
C SER A 113 -11.77 -21.38 -13.86
N PHE A 114 -10.83 -20.78 -14.59
CA PHE A 114 -10.73 -20.95 -16.05
C PHE A 114 -10.54 -22.43 -16.46
N GLU A 115 -9.88 -23.22 -15.62
CA GLU A 115 -9.72 -24.67 -15.81
C GLU A 115 -11.05 -25.43 -15.73
N ASP A 116 -12.02 -24.94 -14.95
CA ASP A 116 -13.35 -25.53 -14.78
C ASP A 116 -14.31 -25.18 -15.93
N LEU A 117 -13.95 -24.20 -16.77
CA LEU A 117 -14.76 -23.83 -17.93
C LEU A 117 -14.85 -24.99 -18.93
N PRO A 118 -15.99 -25.16 -19.62
CA PRO A 118 -16.11 -26.16 -20.67
C PRO A 118 -15.12 -25.89 -21.81
N ASP A 119 -14.66 -26.94 -22.50
CA ASP A 119 -13.77 -26.79 -23.68
C ASP A 119 -14.39 -25.96 -24.81
N SER A 120 -15.72 -25.92 -24.85
CA SER A 120 -16.50 -25.06 -25.75
C SER A 120 -16.57 -23.59 -25.31
N TYR A 121 -15.84 -23.20 -24.27
CA TYR A 121 -15.78 -21.81 -23.86
C TYR A 121 -15.00 -20.99 -24.89
N GLU A 122 -15.63 -19.91 -25.33
CA GLU A 122 -15.12 -18.99 -26.32
C GLU A 122 -15.14 -17.58 -25.72
N CYS A 123 -14.11 -16.80 -26.01
CA CYS A 123 -14.00 -15.42 -25.56
C CYS A 123 -15.24 -14.62 -26.01
N PRO A 124 -15.95 -13.95 -25.09
CA PRO A 124 -17.18 -13.22 -25.43
C PRO A 124 -16.91 -12.00 -26.33
N VAL A 125 -15.65 -11.57 -26.41
CA VAL A 125 -15.23 -10.41 -27.20
C VAL A 125 -14.87 -10.80 -28.64
N CYS A 126 -14.21 -11.94 -28.84
CA CYS A 126 -13.65 -12.29 -30.16
C CYS A 126 -13.91 -13.73 -30.63
N GLY A 127 -14.56 -14.57 -29.82
CA GLY A 127 -14.82 -15.97 -30.14
C GLY A 127 -13.58 -16.88 -30.12
N ALA A 128 -12.46 -16.43 -29.54
CA ALA A 128 -11.26 -17.26 -29.43
C ALA A 128 -11.46 -18.36 -28.39
N THR A 129 -10.88 -19.53 -28.61
CA THR A 129 -11.05 -20.70 -27.73
C THR A 129 -10.22 -20.59 -26.46
N LYS A 130 -10.40 -21.51 -25.50
CA LYS A 130 -9.59 -21.57 -24.28
C LYS A 130 -8.08 -21.62 -24.52
N ASP A 131 -7.62 -22.18 -25.64
CA ASP A 131 -6.19 -22.28 -25.98
C ASP A 131 -5.55 -20.91 -26.23
N ASP A 132 -6.34 -19.94 -26.68
CA ASP A 132 -5.89 -18.57 -26.94
C ASP A 132 -5.77 -17.72 -25.67
N PHE A 133 -5.98 -18.29 -24.48
CA PHE A 133 -5.86 -17.59 -23.21
C PHE A 133 -4.56 -17.94 -22.47
N THR A 134 -3.84 -16.90 -22.02
CA THR A 134 -2.63 -17.04 -21.19
C THR A 134 -2.95 -16.72 -19.74
N ALA A 135 -2.54 -17.60 -18.82
CA ALA A 135 -2.61 -17.34 -17.38
C ALA A 135 -1.70 -16.16 -17.00
N MET A 136 -2.23 -15.25 -16.19
CA MET A 136 -1.52 -14.11 -15.60
C MET A 136 -1.14 -14.40 -14.15
#